data_AF-A0A255SAR1-F1
#
_entry.id   AF-A0A255SAR1-F1
#
_cell.length_a   1.000
_cell.length_b   1.000
_cell.length_c   1.000
_cell.angle_alpha   90.00
_cell.angle_beta   90.00
_cell.angle_gamma   90.00
#
_symmetry.space_group_name_H-M   'P 1'
#
loop_
_entity.id
_entity.type
_entity.pdbx_description
1 polymer ?
#
loop_
_entity_poly.entity_id
_entity_poly.type
_entity_poly.pdbx_seq_one_letter_code
_entity_poly.pdbx_strand_id
1 'polypeptide(L)'
;MDTELLILFNAQWHGIRDVVLSEAKRQMAAGGKVDALQLTAKLHEETAKWQRGVLARGVWFKAFKETRPEEAARFSIKTDTMSILEPIKNKKPSNGWVYFLFVALTSLLGYVLHIETEMSVVEQVFYPILSFVIMQTLYVPVRNRRKASFERRVLEDIDHQLDDMRQELELYVK
;
A
#
# COMPACT_ATOMS: atom_id res chain seq x y z
N MET A 1 -6.57 -35.65 0.88
CA MET A 1 -5.75 -35.10 -0.21
C MET A 1 -6.11 -33.63 -0.44
N ASP A 2 -7.40 -33.27 -0.44
CA ASP A 2 -7.87 -31.89 -0.66
C ASP A 2 -7.41 -30.89 0.40
N THR A 3 -7.34 -31.30 1.67
CA THR A 3 -6.84 -30.44 2.76
C THR A 3 -5.35 -30.08 2.59
N GLU A 4 -4.54 -30.98 2.06
CA GLU A 4 -3.10 -30.77 1.88
C GLU A 4 -2.82 -29.82 0.70
N LEU A 5 -3.54 -30.01 -0.42
CA LEU A 5 -3.49 -29.09 -1.56
C LEU A 5 -3.92 -27.67 -1.18
N LEU A 6 -4.97 -27.54 -0.37
CA LEU A 6 -5.44 -26.24 0.11
C LEU A 6 -4.42 -25.56 1.03
N ILE A 7 -3.76 -26.29 1.92
CA ILE A 7 -2.69 -25.76 2.78
C ILE A 7 -1.52 -25.25 1.91
N LEU A 8 -1.10 -26.04 0.92
CA LEU A 8 -0.03 -25.66 0.01
C LEU A 8 -0.41 -24.44 -0.82
N PHE A 9 -1.62 -24.41 -1.39
CA PHE A 9 -2.13 -23.25 -2.12
C PHE A 9 -2.12 -21.99 -1.25
N ASN A 10 -2.65 -22.04 -0.03
CA ASN A 10 -2.69 -20.88 0.87
C ASN A 10 -1.29 -20.36 1.21
N ALA A 11 -0.33 -21.26 1.48
CA ALA A 11 1.05 -20.88 1.72
C ALA A 11 1.68 -20.19 0.49
N GLN A 12 1.38 -20.69 -0.72
CA GLN A 12 1.86 -20.08 -1.96
C GLN A 12 1.20 -18.73 -2.25
N TRP A 13 -0.12 -18.62 -2.01
CA TRP A 13 -0.86 -17.37 -2.17
C TRP A 13 -0.31 -16.28 -1.25
N HIS A 14 -0.06 -16.59 0.03
CA HIS A 14 0.56 -15.63 0.96
C HIS A 14 1.89 -15.09 0.44
N GLY A 15 2.72 -15.95 -0.17
CA GLY A 15 3.96 -15.52 -0.80
C GLY A 15 3.77 -14.57 -1.98
N ILE A 16 2.73 -14.77 -2.81
CA ILE A 16 2.40 -13.85 -3.92
C ILE A 16 1.86 -12.53 -3.37
N ARG A 17 0.93 -12.60 -2.41
CA ARG A 17 0.35 -11.45 -1.73
C ARG A 17 1.44 -10.53 -1.17
N ASP A 18 2.43 -11.08 -0.47
CA ASP A 18 3.51 -10.29 0.12
C ASP A 18 4.36 -9.60 -0.95
N VAL A 19 4.62 -10.25 -2.08
CA VAL A 19 5.35 -9.66 -3.22
C VAL A 19 4.57 -8.51 -3.83
N VAL A 20 3.28 -8.69 -4.10
CA VAL A 20 2.41 -7.66 -4.70
C VAL A 20 2.27 -6.46 -3.76
N LEU A 21 2.00 -6.69 -2.47
CA LEU A 21 1.89 -5.61 -1.48
C LEU A 21 3.23 -4.89 -1.27
N SER A 22 4.36 -5.60 -1.34
CA SER A 22 5.69 -4.97 -1.31
C SER A 22 5.92 -4.08 -2.54
N GLU A 23 5.49 -4.49 -3.72
CA GLU A 23 5.61 -3.68 -4.93
C GLU A 23 4.72 -2.43 -4.86
N ALA A 24 3.49 -2.56 -4.36
CA ALA A 24 2.60 -1.43 -4.12
C ALA A 24 3.24 -0.40 -3.17
N LYS A 25 3.89 -0.86 -2.08
CA LYS A 25 4.68 -0.01 -1.17
C LYS A 25 5.80 0.74 -1.87
N ARG A 26 6.53 0.08 -2.77
CA ARG A 26 7.63 0.70 -3.54
C ARG A 26 7.11 1.79 -4.46
N GLN A 27 6.03 1.52 -5.19
CA GLN A 27 5.42 2.50 -6.10
C GLN A 27 4.90 3.73 -5.35
N MET A 28 4.25 3.55 -4.20
CA MET A 28 3.83 4.67 -3.35
C MET A 28 5.00 5.49 -2.82
N ALA A 29 6.11 4.85 -2.47
CA ALA A 29 7.32 5.53 -2.00
C ALA A 29 7.98 6.36 -3.11
N ALA A 30 8.03 5.84 -4.33
CA ALA A 30 8.68 6.49 -5.48
C ALA A 30 7.79 7.55 -6.16
N GLY A 31 6.53 7.23 -6.44
CA GLY A 31 5.63 8.04 -7.27
C GLY A 31 4.41 8.61 -6.55
N GLY A 32 4.15 8.23 -5.29
CA GLY A 32 2.98 8.69 -4.54
C GLY A 32 1.64 8.20 -5.08
N LYS A 33 1.65 7.18 -5.95
CA LYS A 33 0.50 6.45 -6.46
C LYS A 33 0.92 5.02 -6.80
N VAL A 34 -0.06 4.14 -6.93
CA VAL A 34 0.10 2.76 -7.39
C VAL A 34 -0.36 2.65 -8.84
N ASP A 35 0.40 1.95 -9.67
CA ASP A 35 0.02 1.57 -11.03
C ASP A 35 -0.57 0.16 -11.02
N ALA A 36 -1.89 0.09 -11.18
CA ALA A 36 -2.64 -1.17 -11.15
C ALA A 36 -2.25 -2.13 -12.28
N LEU A 37 -1.83 -1.62 -13.44
CA LEU A 37 -1.38 -2.45 -14.56
C LEU A 37 -0.04 -3.10 -14.22
N GLN A 38 0.87 -2.36 -13.60
CA GLN A 38 2.16 -2.92 -13.15
C GLN A 38 1.96 -3.94 -12.04
N LEU A 39 1.07 -3.69 -11.08
CA LEU A 39 0.73 -4.68 -10.06
C LEU A 39 0.10 -5.93 -10.65
N THR A 40 -0.81 -5.78 -11.62
CA THR A 40 -1.42 -6.90 -12.33
C THR A 40 -0.37 -7.72 -13.09
N ALA A 41 0.56 -7.06 -13.79
CA ALA A 41 1.68 -7.72 -14.44
C ALA A 41 2.54 -8.49 -13.43
N LYS A 42 2.78 -7.91 -12.23
CA LYS A 42 3.53 -8.58 -11.15
C LYS A 42 2.77 -9.79 -10.60
N LEU A 43 1.46 -9.67 -10.42
CA LEU A 43 0.59 -10.79 -10.01
C LEU A 43 0.70 -11.94 -11.02
N HIS A 44 0.51 -11.66 -12.32
CA HIS A 44 0.64 -12.68 -13.37
C HIS A 44 2.04 -13.29 -13.45
N GLU A 45 3.09 -12.49 -13.27
CA GLU A 45 4.45 -13.00 -13.23
C GLU A 45 4.64 -14.03 -12.10
N GLU A 46 4.11 -13.75 -10.91
CA GLU A 46 4.22 -14.65 -9.76
C GLU A 46 3.30 -15.88 -9.88
N THR A 47 2.07 -15.73 -10.38
CA THR A 47 1.14 -16.87 -10.57
C THR A 47 1.58 -17.78 -11.71
N ALA A 48 2.17 -17.24 -12.79
CA ALA A 48 2.71 -18.04 -13.88
C ALA A 48 3.84 -19.00 -13.42
N LYS A 49 4.52 -18.70 -12.31
CA LYS A 49 5.55 -19.60 -11.74
C LYS A 49 4.96 -20.93 -11.27
N TRP A 50 3.68 -20.96 -10.88
CA TRP A 50 2.97 -22.21 -10.57
C TRP A 50 2.86 -23.10 -11.80
N GLN A 51 2.41 -22.54 -12.92
CA GLN A 51 2.20 -23.28 -14.17
C GLN A 51 3.52 -23.70 -14.83
N ARG A 52 4.56 -22.86 -14.75
CA ARG A 52 5.89 -23.13 -15.34
C ARG A 52 6.72 -24.16 -14.58
N GLY A 53 6.27 -24.63 -13.41
CA GLY A 53 7.00 -25.65 -12.66
C GLY A 53 8.27 -25.14 -11.97
N VAL A 54 8.43 -23.82 -11.79
CA VAL A 54 9.66 -23.23 -11.22
C VAL A 54 9.58 -23.27 -9.68
N LEU A 55 10.54 -23.96 -9.03
CA LEU A 55 10.68 -24.14 -7.57
C LEU A 55 9.58 -25.01 -6.91
N ALA A 56 9.60 -25.10 -5.57
CA ALA A 56 8.55 -25.72 -4.73
C ALA A 56 7.14 -25.19 -5.06
N ARG A 57 7.04 -23.99 -5.64
CA ARG A 57 5.80 -23.37 -6.12
C ARG A 57 5.16 -24.08 -7.32
N GLY A 58 5.92 -24.85 -8.10
CA GLY A 58 5.40 -25.63 -9.23
C GLY A 58 4.97 -27.05 -8.86
N VAL A 59 5.52 -27.59 -7.77
CA VAL A 59 5.32 -28.99 -7.37
C VAL A 59 3.88 -29.24 -6.94
N TRP A 60 3.28 -28.34 -6.16
CA TRP A 60 1.88 -28.47 -5.74
C TRP A 60 0.93 -28.36 -6.94
N PHE A 61 1.21 -27.47 -7.89
CA PHE A 61 0.35 -27.27 -9.06
C PHE A 61 0.42 -28.45 -10.03
N LYS A 62 1.60 -29.09 -10.14
CA LYS A 62 1.75 -30.36 -10.86
C LYS A 62 0.90 -31.46 -10.23
N ALA A 63 0.96 -31.63 -8.91
CA ALA A 63 0.13 -32.59 -8.19
C ALA A 63 -1.37 -32.27 -8.34
N PHE A 64 -1.76 -30.99 -8.32
CA PHE A 64 -3.13 -30.56 -8.56
C PHE A 64 -3.60 -30.90 -9.99
N LYS A 65 -2.76 -30.68 -11.00
CA LYS A 65 -3.07 -31.03 -12.39
C LYS A 65 -3.19 -32.53 -12.63
N GLU A 66 -2.36 -33.33 -11.96
CA GLU A 66 -2.39 -34.80 -12.06
C GLU A 66 -3.62 -35.40 -11.35
N THR A 67 -4.08 -34.78 -10.27
CA THR A 67 -5.22 -35.26 -9.48
C THR A 67 -6.56 -34.75 -10.02
N ARG A 68 -6.63 -33.48 -10.46
CA ARG A 68 -7.86 -32.79 -10.88
C ARG A 68 -7.62 -31.91 -12.12
N PRO A 69 -7.46 -32.50 -13.33
CA PRO A 69 -7.03 -31.79 -14.52
C PRO A 69 -8.03 -30.74 -15.02
N GLU A 70 -9.34 -30.98 -14.92
CA GLU A 70 -10.36 -30.03 -15.35
C GLU A 70 -10.41 -28.79 -14.45
N GLU A 71 -10.32 -28.99 -13.14
CA GLU A 71 -10.28 -27.89 -12.16
C GLU A 71 -8.97 -27.11 -12.27
N ALA A 72 -7.84 -27.78 -12.48
CA ALA A 72 -6.56 -27.14 -12.72
C ALA A 72 -6.56 -26.28 -14.00
N ALA A 73 -7.28 -26.71 -15.05
CA ALA A 73 -7.46 -25.89 -16.26
C ALA A 73 -8.31 -24.65 -15.99
N ARG A 74 -9.42 -24.78 -15.25
CA ARG A 74 -10.26 -23.64 -14.86
C ARG A 74 -9.53 -22.68 -13.93
N PHE A 75 -8.77 -23.20 -12.97
CA PHE A 75 -7.89 -22.43 -12.09
C PHE A 75 -6.89 -21.61 -12.92
N SER A 76 -6.24 -22.22 -13.92
CA SER A 76 -5.27 -21.53 -14.78
C SER A 76 -5.91 -20.37 -15.55
N ILE A 77 -7.05 -20.61 -16.18
CA ILE A 77 -7.81 -19.56 -16.89
C ILE A 77 -8.19 -18.43 -15.92
N LYS A 78 -8.63 -18.79 -14.72
CA LYS A 78 -8.99 -17.80 -13.71
C LYS A 78 -7.78 -16.97 -13.28
N THR A 79 -6.63 -17.60 -12.99
CA THR A 79 -5.40 -16.87 -12.63
C THR A 79 -4.88 -15.95 -13.73
N ASP A 80 -5.14 -16.28 -15.00
CA ASP A 80 -4.72 -15.48 -16.15
C ASP A 80 -5.66 -14.29 -16.43
N THR A 81 -6.89 -14.32 -15.90
CA THR A 81 -7.91 -13.27 -16.08
C THR A 81 -8.03 -12.32 -14.88
N MET A 82 -7.41 -12.66 -13.75
CA MET A 82 -7.38 -11.81 -12.55
C MET A 82 -6.62 -10.53 -12.81
N SER A 83 -7.19 -9.40 -12.39
CA SER A 83 -6.53 -8.10 -12.47
C SER A 83 -6.77 -7.30 -11.21
N ILE A 84 -5.74 -6.58 -10.78
CA ILE A 84 -5.84 -5.64 -9.67
C ILE A 84 -6.44 -4.36 -10.23
N LEU A 85 -7.54 -3.92 -9.64
CA LEU A 85 -8.22 -2.68 -9.99
C LEU A 85 -7.49 -1.49 -9.36
N GLU A 86 -7.70 -0.31 -9.93
CA GLU A 86 -7.09 0.90 -9.39
C GLU A 86 -7.58 1.18 -7.96
N PRO A 87 -6.66 1.38 -6.99
CA PRO A 87 -7.08 1.54 -5.60
C PRO A 87 -7.94 2.77 -5.36
N ILE A 88 -8.90 2.67 -4.44
CA ILE A 88 -9.73 3.81 -4.05
C ILE A 88 -8.83 4.91 -3.44
N LYS A 89 -8.91 6.12 -4.00
CA LYS A 89 -8.10 7.29 -3.59
C LYS A 89 -6.58 7.06 -3.75
N ASN A 90 -6.16 6.48 -4.87
CA ASN A 90 -4.78 6.18 -5.27
C ASN A 90 -3.78 7.37 -5.31
N LYS A 91 -4.25 8.61 -5.10
CA LYS A 91 -3.39 9.81 -5.16
C LYS A 91 -2.96 10.26 -3.77
N LYS A 92 -1.65 10.40 -3.56
CA LYS A 92 -1.08 10.96 -2.34
C LYS A 92 -1.75 12.30 -1.96
N PRO A 93 -2.16 12.49 -0.70
CA PRO A 93 -2.83 13.71 -0.28
C PRO A 93 -1.89 14.92 -0.40
N SER A 94 -2.42 16.03 -0.91
CA SER A 94 -1.70 17.31 -0.87
C SER A 94 -1.56 17.78 0.58
N ASN A 95 -0.35 18.19 0.95
CA ASN A 95 -0.06 18.80 2.25
C ASN A 95 0.11 20.32 2.18
N GLY A 96 -0.02 20.92 0.99
CA GLY A 96 0.19 22.37 0.82
C GLY A 96 -0.75 23.21 1.67
N TRP A 97 -2.06 22.93 1.62
CA TRP A 97 -3.04 23.67 2.42
C TRP A 97 -2.85 23.48 3.93
N VAL A 98 -2.46 22.27 4.37
CA VAL A 98 -2.15 21.99 5.77
C VAL A 98 -0.90 22.77 6.21
N TYR A 99 0.13 22.84 5.36
CA TYR A 99 1.30 23.65 5.62
C TYR A 99 0.94 25.14 5.77
N PHE A 100 0.13 25.69 4.86
CA PHE A 100 -0.35 27.08 4.97
C PHE A 100 -1.16 27.35 6.23
N LEU A 101 -1.98 26.38 6.66
CA LEU A 101 -2.71 26.49 7.93
C LEU A 101 -1.76 26.60 9.12
N PHE A 102 -0.72 25.76 9.17
CA PHE A 102 0.30 25.83 10.23
C PHE A 102 1.06 27.17 10.21
N VAL A 103 1.43 27.67 9.02
CA VAL A 103 2.05 28.99 8.88
C VAL A 103 1.12 30.08 9.41
N ALA A 104 -0.15 30.10 9.00
CA ALA A 104 -1.11 31.09 9.45
C ALA A 104 -1.32 31.07 10.98
N LEU A 105 -1.42 29.87 11.58
CA LEU A 105 -1.55 29.71 13.03
C LEU A 105 -0.31 30.22 13.78
N THR A 106 0.90 29.90 13.30
CA THR A 106 2.13 30.38 13.93
C THR A 106 2.32 31.89 13.77
N SER A 107 1.92 32.46 12.63
CA SER A 107 1.96 33.91 12.42
C SER A 107 0.95 34.64 13.31
N LEU A 108 -0.26 34.08 13.48
CA LEU A 108 -1.26 34.63 14.40
C LEU A 108 -0.76 34.61 15.84
N LEU A 109 -0.15 33.50 16.27
CA LEU A 109 0.45 33.39 17.60
C LEU A 109 1.55 34.43 17.81
N GLY A 110 2.43 34.60 16.82
CA GLY A 110 3.48 35.63 16.84
C GLY A 110 2.92 37.06 16.91
N TYR A 111 1.84 37.34 16.18
CA TYR A 111 1.15 38.64 16.22
C TYR A 111 0.52 38.92 17.58
N VAL A 112 -0.17 37.95 18.17
CA VAL A 112 -0.76 38.08 19.52
C VAL A 112 0.33 38.34 20.55
N LEU A 113 1.43 37.57 20.51
CA LEU A 113 2.55 37.77 21.41
C LEU A 113 3.15 39.18 21.25
N HIS A 114 3.32 39.66 20.02
CA HIS A 114 3.84 41.00 19.75
C HIS A 114 2.99 42.12 20.35
N ILE A 115 1.66 41.98 20.35
CA ILE A 115 0.74 42.96 20.95
C ILE A 115 0.82 42.92 22.48
N GLU A 116 0.92 41.73 23.06
CA GLU A 116 0.82 41.50 24.51
C GLU A 116 2.17 41.69 25.26
N THR A 117 3.29 41.81 24.54
CA THR A 117 4.61 41.96 25.18
C THR A 117 5.43 43.11 24.57
N GLU A 118 6.02 43.95 25.44
CA GLU A 118 7.03 44.95 25.07
C GLU A 118 8.36 44.26 24.72
N MET A 119 8.38 43.50 23.63
CA MET A 119 9.55 42.73 23.21
C MET A 119 10.70 43.63 22.75
N SER A 120 11.89 43.33 23.25
CA SER A 120 13.16 43.89 22.80
C SER A 120 13.52 43.46 21.38
N VAL A 121 14.47 44.17 20.76
CA VAL A 121 15.00 43.88 19.41
C VAL A 121 15.55 42.45 19.28
N VAL A 122 16.14 41.92 20.36
CA VAL A 122 16.69 40.55 20.37
C VAL A 122 15.59 39.50 20.30
N GLU A 123 14.48 39.73 21.00
CA GLU A 123 13.32 38.84 20.98
C GLU A 123 12.64 38.86 19.60
N GLN A 124 12.53 40.02 18.96
CA GLN A 124 11.97 40.15 17.61
C GLN A 124 12.71 39.32 16.55
N VAL A 125 14.02 39.10 16.72
CA VAL A 125 14.83 38.26 15.81
C VAL A 125 14.72 36.78 16.17
N PHE A 126 14.56 36.44 17.45
CA PHE A 126 14.45 35.05 17.91
C PHE A 126 13.08 34.43 17.65
N TYR A 127 12.01 35.23 17.70
CA TYR A 127 10.63 34.76 17.56
C TYR A 127 10.31 34.09 16.22
N PRO A 128 10.74 34.62 15.05
CA PRO A 128 10.52 33.96 13.77
C PRO A 128 11.19 32.58 13.69
N ILE A 129 12.40 32.46 14.25
CA ILE A 129 13.15 31.20 14.29
C ILE A 129 12.43 30.18 15.18
N LEU A 130 12.06 30.60 16.39
CA LEU A 130 11.32 29.75 17.34
C LEU A 130 9.97 29.33 16.78
N SER A 131 9.25 30.25 16.13
CA SER A 131 7.95 30.00 15.50
C SER A 131 8.07 29.01 14.35
N PHE A 132 9.12 29.12 13.53
CA PHE A 132 9.40 28.15 12.48
C PHE A 132 9.74 26.76 13.04
N VAL A 133 10.52 26.68 14.12
CA VAL A 133 10.83 25.40 14.79
C VAL A 133 9.57 24.77 15.37
N ILE A 134 8.71 25.55 16.05
CA ILE A 134 7.42 25.07 16.56
C ILE A 134 6.51 24.62 15.41
N MET A 135 6.47 25.39 14.31
CA MET A 135 5.72 25.01 13.11
C MET A 135 6.18 23.65 12.58
N GLN A 136 7.50 23.45 12.42
CA GLN A 136 8.04 22.21 11.86
C GLN A 136 7.81 21.02 12.80
N THR A 137 8.00 21.21 14.11
CA THR A 137 7.78 20.15 15.10
C THR A 137 6.33 19.69 15.16
N LEU A 138 5.36 20.58 14.93
CA LEU A 138 3.94 20.23 14.87
C LEU A 138 3.50 19.70 13.49
N TYR A 139 4.04 20.25 12.41
CA TYR A 139 3.68 19.88 11.03
C TYR A 139 4.19 18.49 10.64
N VAL A 140 5.42 18.12 11.01
CA VAL A 140 6.04 16.85 10.61
C VAL A 140 5.22 15.62 11.08
N PRO A 141 4.76 15.53 12.34
CA PRO A 141 3.89 14.45 12.79
C PRO A 141 2.57 14.36 12.00
N VAL A 142 1.92 15.49 11.72
CA VAL A 142 0.67 15.52 10.95
C VAL A 142 0.89 15.05 9.52
N ARG A 143 1.95 15.54 8.87
CA ARG A 143 2.36 15.10 7.53
C ARG A 143 2.60 13.58 7.48
N ASN A 144 3.33 13.05 8.46
CA ASN A 144 3.67 11.63 8.53
C ASN A 144 2.42 10.78 8.80
N ARG A 145 1.51 11.21 9.69
CA ARG A 145 0.22 10.54 9.94
C ARG A 145 -0.65 10.49 8.68
N ARG A 146 -0.74 11.60 7.93
CA ARG A 146 -1.50 11.63 6.67
C ARG A 146 -0.91 10.72 5.60
N LYS A 147 0.43 10.67 5.50
CA LYS A 147 1.13 9.72 4.62
C LYS A 147 0.85 8.27 5.01
N ALA A 148 1.02 7.92 6.28
CA ALA A 148 0.77 6.56 6.77
C ALA A 148 -0.70 6.13 6.59
N SER A 149 -1.66 7.04 6.83
CA SER A 149 -3.07 6.79 6.58
C SER A 149 -3.39 6.57 5.09
N PHE A 150 -2.74 7.31 4.19
CA PHE A 150 -2.85 7.08 2.75
C PHE A 150 -2.29 5.70 2.37
N GLU A 151 -1.06 5.39 2.77
CA GLU A 151 -0.43 4.10 2.46
C GLU A 151 -1.24 2.93 3.00
N ARG A 152 -1.73 3.03 4.23
CA ARG A 152 -2.58 2.00 4.85
C ARG A 152 -3.84 1.74 4.03
N ARG A 153 -4.60 2.78 3.67
CA ARG A 153 -5.85 2.62 2.91
C ARG A 153 -5.63 1.99 1.54
N VAL A 154 -4.61 2.43 0.82
CA VAL A 154 -4.29 1.88 -0.51
C VAL A 154 -3.88 0.42 -0.39
N LEU A 155 -3.07 0.07 0.62
CA LEU A 155 -2.67 -1.32 0.85
C LEU A 155 -3.83 -2.19 1.31
N GLU A 156 -4.71 -1.71 2.19
CA GLU A 156 -5.91 -2.42 2.63
C GLU A 156 -6.84 -2.72 1.46
N ASP A 157 -7.01 -1.77 0.53
CA ASP A 157 -7.84 -1.96 -0.67
C ASP A 157 -7.27 -3.03 -1.61
N ILE A 158 -5.96 -2.98 -1.88
CA ILE A 158 -5.27 -4.01 -2.68
C ILE A 158 -5.33 -5.36 -1.97
N ASP A 159 -5.12 -5.36 -0.65
CA ASP A 159 -5.15 -6.57 0.16
C ASP A 159 -6.53 -7.25 0.12
N HIS A 160 -7.60 -6.45 0.19
CA HIS A 160 -8.95 -6.96 0.08
C HIS A 160 -9.22 -7.58 -1.30
N GLN A 161 -8.79 -6.92 -2.38
CA GLN A 161 -8.90 -7.48 -3.73
C GLN A 161 -8.12 -8.80 -3.88
N LEU A 162 -6.93 -8.90 -3.27
CA LEU A 162 -6.15 -10.15 -3.25
C LEU A 162 -6.84 -11.23 -2.42
N ASP A 163 -7.51 -10.89 -1.33
CA ASP A 163 -8.27 -11.87 -0.56
C ASP A 163 -9.48 -12.39 -1.33
N ASP A 164 -10.21 -11.53 -2.02
CA ASP A 164 -11.33 -11.92 -2.89
C ASP A 164 -10.86 -12.89 -3.99
N MET A 165 -9.75 -12.57 -4.65
CA MET A 165 -9.13 -13.46 -5.64
C MET A 165 -8.73 -14.80 -5.01
N ARG A 166 -8.17 -14.80 -3.80
CA ARG A 166 -7.82 -16.03 -3.08
C ARG A 166 -9.05 -16.90 -2.89
N GLN A 167 -10.12 -16.32 -2.36
CA GLN A 167 -11.37 -17.03 -2.06
C GLN A 167 -11.98 -17.64 -3.33
N GLU A 168 -11.94 -16.91 -4.45
CA GLU A 168 -12.38 -17.43 -5.75
C GLU A 168 -11.52 -18.61 -6.22
N LEU A 169 -10.20 -18.55 -6.02
CA LEU A 169 -9.30 -19.64 -6.41
C LEU A 169 -9.41 -20.87 -5.51
N GLU A 170 -9.66 -20.68 -4.21
CA GLU A 170 -9.89 -21.77 -3.27
C GLU A 170 -11.04 -22.69 -3.69
N LEU A 171 -12.05 -22.17 -4.41
CA LEU A 171 -13.18 -22.96 -4.92
C LEU A 171 -12.77 -24.06 -5.89
N TYR A 172 -11.62 -23.91 -6.56
CA TYR A 172 -11.09 -24.93 -7.48
C TYR A 172 -10.11 -25.89 -6.79
N VAL A 173 -9.60 -25.54 -5.61
CA VAL A 173 -8.60 -26.34 -4.88
C VAL A 173 -9.25 -27.15 -3.76
N LYS A 174 -10.42 -26.73 -3.24
CA LYS A 174 -11.27 -27.53 -2.36
C LYS A 174 -11.81 -28.76 -3.07
#